data_AF-A0A535XHD7-F1
#
_entry.id   AF-A0A535XHD7-F1
#
_cell.length_a   1.000
_cell.length_b   1.000
_cell.length_c   1.000
_cell.angle_alpha   90.00
_cell.angle_beta   90.00
_cell.angle_gamma   90.00
#
_symmetry.space_group_name_H-M   'P 1'
#
loop_
_entity.id
_entity.type
_entity.pdbx_description
1 polymer ?
#
loop_
_entity_poly.entity_id
_entity_poly.type
_entity_poly.pdbx_seq_one_letter_code
_entity_poly.pdbx_strand_id
1 'polypeptide(L)'
;MLANTPGYLSISYPDPRTVQVRLTYPHTLITPVLRQLWGGGTVVLSTSATFYLPQLTPVPATIVASTPTPTATPTPTSTPTVVTCNRDLTIPPLGNNTGFFDTFQLTVSSSITATWTTSEAVDGKLWLYLYAGDPFSGQPDPAPENFFPSDPVLASNSGDAGAGVSLSTSAESPGTYTVYFFERGAGMSKAGTGGLGYSGSCS
;
A
#
# COMPACT_ATOMS: atom_id res chain seq x y z
N MET A 1 1.02 0.51 -35.54
CA MET A 1 -0.38 0.59 -35.05
C MET A 1 -1.07 -0.74 -35.33
N LEU A 2 -1.30 -1.57 -34.30
CA LEU A 2 -1.94 -2.89 -34.45
C LEU A 2 -3.48 -2.86 -34.34
N ALA A 3 -4.06 -1.75 -33.89
CA ALA A 3 -5.45 -1.70 -33.44
C ALA A 3 -6.53 -1.80 -34.55
N ASN A 4 -6.18 -1.61 -35.84
CA ASN A 4 -7.16 -1.49 -36.93
C ASN A 4 -7.11 -2.61 -37.98
N THR A 5 -6.37 -3.70 -37.75
CA THR A 5 -6.32 -4.82 -38.71
C THR A 5 -7.37 -5.87 -38.35
N PRO A 6 -8.36 -6.16 -39.23
CA PRO A 6 -9.39 -7.16 -38.96
C PRO A 6 -8.77 -8.53 -38.64
N GLY A 7 -9.28 -9.21 -37.60
CA GLY A 7 -8.83 -10.56 -37.21
C GLY A 7 -7.70 -10.62 -36.17
N TYR A 8 -7.11 -9.48 -35.79
CA TYR A 8 -6.05 -9.43 -34.77
C TYR A 8 -6.58 -9.33 -33.34
N LEU A 9 -7.80 -8.82 -33.15
CA LEU A 9 -8.43 -8.64 -31.84
C LEU A 9 -9.79 -9.32 -31.84
N SER A 10 -10.07 -10.16 -30.85
CA SER A 10 -11.39 -10.73 -30.61
C SER A 10 -11.82 -10.44 -29.17
N ILE A 11 -13.02 -9.88 -29.02
CA ILE A 11 -13.65 -9.61 -27.73
C ILE A 11 -14.79 -10.60 -27.58
N SER A 12 -14.83 -11.33 -26.47
CA SER A 12 -15.89 -12.29 -26.14
C SER A 12 -16.43 -12.04 -24.74
N TYR A 13 -17.71 -12.37 -24.54
CA TYR A 13 -18.41 -12.21 -23.28
C TYR A 13 -18.83 -13.60 -22.79
N PRO A 14 -17.94 -14.34 -22.10
CA PRO A 14 -18.25 -15.71 -21.68
C PRO A 14 -19.32 -15.74 -20.58
N ASP A 15 -19.45 -14.65 -19.81
CA ASP A 15 -20.46 -14.49 -18.76
C ASP A 15 -20.84 -13.00 -18.62
N PRO A 16 -21.97 -12.65 -17.96
CA PRO A 16 -22.43 -11.25 -17.88
C PRO A 16 -21.57 -10.35 -16.98
N ARG A 17 -20.54 -10.89 -16.31
CA ARG A 17 -19.65 -10.17 -15.39
C ARG A 17 -18.23 -10.07 -15.92
N THR A 18 -17.89 -10.70 -17.05
CA THR A 18 -16.54 -10.67 -17.59
C THR A 18 -16.51 -10.36 -19.09
N VAL A 19 -15.46 -9.65 -19.49
CA VAL A 19 -15.07 -9.41 -20.88
C VAL A 19 -13.73 -10.06 -21.11
N GLN A 20 -13.65 -10.99 -22.05
CA GLN A 20 -12.38 -11.58 -22.47
C GLN A 20 -11.92 -10.92 -23.77
N VAL A 21 -10.68 -10.43 -23.77
CA VAL A 21 -10.05 -9.80 -24.92
C VAL A 21 -8.87 -10.67 -25.33
N ARG A 22 -8.87 -11.14 -26.57
CA ARG A 22 -7.78 -11.95 -27.13
C ARG A 22 -7.17 -11.23 -28.33
N LEU A 23 -5.84 -11.16 -28.35
CA LEU A 23 -5.04 -10.60 -29.43
C LEU A 23 -4.27 -11.72 -30.12
N THR A 24 -4.32 -11.77 -31.45
CA THR A 24 -3.61 -12.72 -32.30
C THR A 24 -2.78 -11.95 -33.33
N TYR A 25 -1.51 -12.30 -33.49
CA TYR A 25 -0.57 -11.60 -34.38
C TYR A 25 0.31 -12.60 -35.14
N PRO A 26 0.20 -12.72 -36.48
CA PRO A 26 1.16 -13.44 -37.29
C PRO A 26 2.47 -12.63 -37.38
N HIS A 27 3.55 -13.18 -36.83
CA HIS A 27 4.89 -12.62 -36.90
C HIS A 27 5.70 -13.33 -37.98
N THR A 28 6.33 -12.57 -38.87
CA THR A 28 7.19 -13.12 -39.94
C THR A 28 8.59 -13.36 -39.40
N LEU A 29 9.10 -14.59 -39.56
CA LEU A 29 10.44 -14.96 -39.14
C LEU A 29 11.47 -14.39 -40.12
N ILE A 30 12.38 -13.57 -39.62
CA ILE A 30 13.35 -12.85 -40.45
C ILE A 30 14.51 -13.76 -40.88
N THR A 31 14.96 -14.67 -40.01
CA THR A 31 16.15 -15.49 -40.29
C THR A 31 15.77 -16.84 -40.93
N PRO A 32 16.55 -17.32 -41.92
CA PRO A 32 16.30 -18.60 -42.59
C PRO A 32 16.31 -19.81 -41.63
N VAL A 33 17.16 -19.75 -40.60
CA VAL A 33 17.28 -20.80 -39.58
C VAL A 33 15.98 -20.95 -38.78
N LEU A 34 15.36 -19.84 -38.37
CA LEU A 34 14.08 -19.88 -37.66
C LEU A 34 12.95 -20.40 -38.57
N ARG A 35 13.00 -20.12 -39.87
CA ARG A 35 11.99 -20.66 -40.81
C ARG A 35 12.07 -22.17 -40.96
N GLN A 36 13.27 -22.74 -40.99
CA GLN A 36 13.47 -24.19 -41.03
C GLN A 36 13.00 -24.88 -39.74
N LEU A 37 13.25 -24.26 -38.58
CA LEU A 37 12.83 -24.80 -37.29
C LEU A 37 11.30 -24.88 -37.13
N TRP A 38 10.58 -23.88 -37.65
CA TRP A 38 9.13 -23.75 -37.50
C TRP A 38 8.31 -24.17 -38.73
N GLY A 39 8.95 -24.80 -39.72
CA GLY A 39 8.27 -25.35 -40.90
C GLY A 39 7.60 -24.30 -41.81
N GLY A 40 8.01 -23.02 -41.71
CA GLY A 40 7.35 -21.93 -42.44
C GLY A 40 7.91 -20.53 -42.15
N GLY A 41 7.36 -19.53 -42.85
CA GLY A 41 7.78 -18.12 -42.75
C GLY A 41 7.11 -17.31 -41.64
N THR A 42 6.07 -17.84 -41.00
CA THR A 42 5.20 -17.09 -40.10
C THR A 42 4.82 -17.92 -38.88
N VAL A 43 4.86 -17.30 -37.70
CA VAL A 43 4.38 -17.88 -36.43
C VAL A 43 3.25 -17.02 -35.89
N VAL A 44 2.20 -17.64 -35.37
CA VAL A 44 1.07 -16.93 -34.77
C VAL A 44 1.30 -16.77 -33.27
N LEU A 45 1.42 -15.52 -32.82
CA LEU A 45 1.49 -15.15 -31.41
C LEU A 45 0.06 -14.84 -30.91
N SER A 46 -0.32 -15.32 -29.73
CA SER A 46 -1.63 -15.08 -29.14
C SER A 46 -1.49 -14.72 -27.66
N THR A 47 -2.28 -13.74 -27.20
CA THR A 47 -2.42 -13.36 -25.78
C THR A 47 -3.87 -13.08 -25.44
N SER A 48 -4.26 -13.24 -24.17
CA SER A 48 -5.63 -12.98 -23.71
C SER A 48 -5.65 -12.34 -22.32
N ALA A 49 -6.60 -11.43 -22.11
CA ALA A 49 -6.87 -10.78 -20.82
C ALA A 49 -8.37 -10.83 -20.51
N THR A 50 -8.72 -10.88 -19.22
CA THR A 50 -10.11 -10.87 -18.74
C THR A 50 -10.34 -9.65 -17.87
N PHE A 51 -11.41 -8.91 -18.14
CA PHE A 51 -11.84 -7.71 -17.41
C PHE A 51 -13.16 -7.98 -16.71
N TYR A 52 -13.33 -7.49 -15.49
CA TYR A 52 -14.59 -7.61 -14.75
C TYR A 52 -15.45 -6.37 -14.93
N LEU A 53 -16.74 -6.57 -15.23
CA LEU A 53 -17.69 -5.45 -15.31
C LEU A 53 -18.13 -5.05 -13.89
N PRO A 54 -18.24 -3.74 -13.61
CA PRO A 54 -18.80 -3.27 -12.35
C PRO A 54 -20.28 -3.66 -12.27
N GLN A 55 -20.70 -4.20 -11.13
CA GLN A 55 -22.10 -4.44 -10.85
C GLN A 55 -22.83 -3.09 -10.72
N LEU A 56 -23.87 -2.87 -11.55
CA LEU A 56 -24.72 -1.69 -11.41
C LEU A 56 -25.41 -1.71 -10.05
N THR A 57 -25.23 -0.63 -9.28
CA THR A 57 -25.94 -0.41 -8.03
C THR A 57 -27.44 -0.28 -8.36
N PRO A 58 -28.33 -1.04 -7.71
CA PRO A 58 -29.76 -0.91 -7.95
C PRO A 58 -30.22 0.52 -7.64
N VAL A 59 -31.01 1.08 -8.56
CA VAL A 59 -31.63 2.40 -8.39
C VAL A 59 -32.59 2.31 -7.20
N PRO A 60 -32.50 3.23 -6.21
CA PRO A 60 -33.44 3.26 -5.09
C PRO A 60 -34.88 3.34 -5.59
N ALA A 61 -35.77 2.53 -4.99
CA ALA A 61 -37.18 2.54 -5.33
C ALA A 61 -37.78 3.94 -5.13
N THR A 62 -38.63 4.38 -6.07
CA THR A 62 -39.36 5.64 -5.98
C THR A 62 -40.27 5.62 -4.76
N ILE A 63 -40.03 6.51 -3.80
CA ILE A 63 -40.81 6.61 -2.58
C ILE A 63 -42.19 7.17 -2.91
N VAL A 64 -43.24 6.37 -2.68
CA VAL A 64 -44.63 6.83 -2.78
C VAL A 64 -44.94 7.72 -1.59
N ALA A 65 -45.47 8.92 -1.84
CA ALA A 65 -45.77 9.89 -0.78
C ALA A 65 -46.84 9.34 0.17
N SER A 66 -46.42 9.05 1.41
CA SER A 66 -47.29 8.72 2.52
C SER A 66 -47.51 9.98 3.35
N THR A 67 -48.74 10.24 3.77
CA THR A 67 -49.09 11.36 4.66
C THR A 67 -48.21 11.28 5.92
N PRO A 68 -47.47 12.34 6.30
CA PRO A 68 -46.49 12.23 7.37
C PRO A 68 -47.21 12.15 8.71
N THR A 69 -47.13 11.00 9.35
CA THR A 69 -47.27 10.91 10.81
C THR A 69 -46.11 11.74 11.41
N PRO A 70 -46.34 12.59 12.44
CA PRO A 70 -45.27 13.38 13.05
C PRO A 70 -44.15 12.44 13.51
N THR A 71 -43.06 12.45 12.75
CA THR A 71 -41.89 11.63 13.03
C THR A 71 -41.04 12.44 13.99
N ALA A 72 -40.72 11.85 15.14
CA ALA A 72 -39.83 12.48 16.11
C ALA A 72 -38.54 12.89 15.40
N THR A 73 -38.20 14.18 15.48
CA THR A 73 -36.95 14.73 14.95
C THR A 73 -35.79 13.84 15.43
N PRO A 74 -34.93 13.33 14.53
CA PRO A 74 -33.80 12.53 14.97
C PRO A 74 -32.93 13.44 15.83
N THR A 75 -32.65 13.00 17.05
CA THR A 75 -31.67 13.67 17.90
C THR A 75 -30.37 13.80 17.11
N PRO A 76 -29.73 14.99 17.04
CA PRO A 76 -28.48 15.14 16.30
C PRO A 76 -27.49 14.10 16.82
N THR A 77 -27.06 13.20 15.94
CA THR A 77 -26.00 12.25 16.25
C THR A 77 -24.73 13.07 16.43
N SER A 78 -24.13 13.03 17.62
CA SER A 78 -22.87 13.72 17.88
C SER A 78 -21.81 13.21 16.90
N THR A 79 -21.35 14.06 15.99
CA THR A 79 -20.16 13.78 15.19
C THR A 79 -19.00 13.53 16.16
N PRO A 80 -18.32 12.38 16.11
CA PRO A 80 -17.19 12.13 16.98
C PRO A 80 -16.13 13.19 16.72
N THR A 81 -15.71 13.89 17.78
CA THR A 81 -14.60 14.84 17.70
C THR A 81 -13.35 14.06 17.32
N VAL A 82 -12.82 14.30 16.12
CA VAL A 82 -11.58 13.70 15.65
C VAL A 82 -10.44 14.33 16.44
N VAL A 83 -9.87 13.57 17.38
CA VAL A 83 -8.71 14.01 18.16
C VAL A 83 -7.46 13.71 17.33
N THR A 84 -6.62 14.73 17.11
CA THR A 84 -5.29 14.55 16.52
C THR A 84 -4.30 14.24 17.64
N CYS A 85 -3.63 13.10 17.53
CA CYS A 85 -2.64 12.60 18.46
C CYS A 85 -1.26 12.81 17.87
N ASN A 86 -0.39 13.47 18.63
CA ASN A 86 1.03 13.56 18.38
C ASN A 86 1.75 12.95 19.57
N ARG A 87 2.63 11.99 19.31
CA ARG A 87 3.35 11.25 20.33
C ARG A 87 4.83 11.26 20.02
N ASP A 88 5.61 11.71 20.99
CA ASP A 88 7.06 11.64 20.93
C ASP A 88 7.51 10.24 21.40
N LEU A 89 8.45 9.66 20.66
CA LEU A 89 9.01 8.35 20.90
C LEU A 89 10.50 8.50 21.18
N THR A 90 10.97 7.92 22.29
CA THR A 90 12.41 7.79 22.53
C THR A 90 12.85 6.43 22.00
N ILE A 91 13.61 6.43 20.91
CA ILE A 91 14.13 5.21 20.30
C ILE A 91 15.47 4.92 20.96
N PRO A 92 15.63 3.80 21.70
CA PRO A 92 16.87 3.49 22.38
C PRO A 92 18.02 3.30 21.37
N PRO A 93 19.30 3.33 21.82
CA PRO A 93 20.42 2.89 21.01
C PRO A 93 20.14 1.49 20.45
N LEU A 94 20.39 1.30 19.14
CA LEU A 94 20.13 0.04 18.45
C LEU A 94 21.47 -0.61 18.09
N GLY A 95 21.63 -1.90 18.42
CA GLY A 95 22.75 -2.69 17.93
C GLY A 95 22.64 -2.97 16.43
N ASN A 96 23.67 -3.60 15.87
CA ASN A 96 23.73 -3.94 14.44
C ASN A 96 22.52 -4.78 14.01
N ASN A 97 21.80 -4.36 12.98
CA ASN A 97 20.64 -5.09 12.45
C ASN A 97 19.56 -5.35 13.51
N THR A 98 19.34 -4.37 14.38
CA THR A 98 18.28 -4.42 15.39
C THR A 98 17.29 -3.29 15.17
N GLY A 99 16.09 -3.47 15.73
CA GLY A 99 15.06 -2.45 15.66
C GLY A 99 14.28 -2.29 16.95
N PHE A 100 13.54 -1.19 16.99
CA PHE A 100 12.59 -0.85 18.04
C PHE A 100 11.23 -0.68 17.38
N PHE A 101 10.17 -1.19 18.00
CA PHE A 101 8.82 -1.04 17.50
C PHE A 101 7.91 -0.42 18.55
N ASP A 102 6.83 0.17 18.07
CA ASP A 102 5.76 0.66 18.90
C ASP A 102 4.40 0.39 18.25
N THR A 103 3.41 0.05 19.07
CA THR A 103 2.06 -0.27 18.63
C THR A 103 1.08 0.82 19.04
N PHE A 104 0.17 1.17 18.14
CA PHE A 104 -0.87 2.17 18.39
C PHE A 104 -2.18 1.75 17.71
N GLN A 105 -3.29 2.39 18.11
CA GLN A 105 -4.61 2.04 17.62
C GLN A 105 -5.31 3.24 16.96
N LEU A 106 -5.78 3.02 15.74
CA LEU A 106 -6.70 3.90 15.04
C LEU A 106 -8.13 3.53 15.39
N THR A 107 -8.90 4.47 15.93
CA THR A 107 -10.34 4.29 16.22
C THR A 107 -11.23 4.77 15.08
N VAL A 108 -10.67 5.59 14.19
CA VAL A 108 -11.32 6.15 12.99
C VAL A 108 -10.33 6.08 11.83
N SER A 109 -10.83 6.14 10.60
CA SER A 109 -9.93 6.21 9.45
C SER A 109 -9.10 7.50 9.50
N SER A 110 -7.77 7.38 9.41
CA SER A 110 -6.87 8.52 9.57
C SER A 110 -5.54 8.34 8.83
N SER A 111 -4.92 9.45 8.45
CA SER A 111 -3.52 9.49 8.02
C SER A 111 -2.60 9.20 9.19
N ILE A 112 -1.59 8.36 8.97
CA ILE A 112 -0.51 8.11 9.92
C ILE A 112 0.73 8.83 9.42
N THR A 113 1.42 9.54 10.31
CA THR A 113 2.75 10.12 10.06
C THR A 113 3.71 9.56 11.09
N ALA A 114 4.84 9.04 10.64
CA ALA A 114 5.92 8.60 11.52
C ALA A 114 7.22 9.30 11.10
N THR A 115 8.02 9.69 12.08
CA THR A 115 9.33 10.31 11.86
C THR A 115 10.35 9.66 12.77
N TRP A 116 11.61 9.69 12.33
CA TRP A 116 12.75 9.28 13.13
C TRP A 116 13.95 10.12 12.77
N THR A 117 14.59 10.72 13.77
CA THR A 117 15.83 11.47 13.64
C THR A 117 16.88 10.97 14.62
N THR A 118 18.14 11.05 14.23
CA THR A 118 19.31 10.73 15.06
C THR A 118 20.19 11.95 15.23
N SER A 119 20.92 11.99 16.34
CA SER A 119 21.90 13.05 16.65
C SER A 119 23.34 12.62 16.36
N GLU A 120 23.52 11.49 15.69
CA GLU A 120 24.82 10.96 15.27
C GLU A 120 24.76 10.42 13.84
N ALA A 121 25.91 10.45 13.18
CA ALA A 121 26.11 9.76 11.92
C ALA A 121 25.72 8.29 12.07
N VAL A 122 24.97 7.78 11.11
CA VAL A 122 24.64 6.36 11.01
C VAL A 122 25.48 5.80 9.89
N ASP A 123 26.46 4.98 10.26
CA ASP A 123 27.26 4.24 9.28
C ASP A 123 26.41 3.18 8.54
N GLY A 124 25.22 2.87 9.08
CA GLY A 124 24.18 2.04 8.47
C GLY A 124 23.04 2.82 7.81
N LYS A 125 21.99 2.09 7.42
CA LYS A 125 20.75 2.65 6.84
C LYS A 125 19.64 2.62 7.86
N LEU A 126 18.93 3.74 8.01
CA LEU A 126 17.71 3.80 8.80
C LEU A 126 16.51 3.42 7.94
N TRP A 127 15.73 2.46 8.43
CA TRP A 127 14.51 2.00 7.80
C TRP A 127 13.34 2.27 8.73
N LEU A 128 12.30 2.91 8.18
CA LEU A 128 11.05 3.14 8.88
C LEU A 128 9.95 2.35 8.16
N TYR A 129 9.34 1.42 8.89
CA TYR A 129 8.22 0.60 8.40
C TYR A 129 6.96 0.89 9.19
N LEU A 130 5.81 0.68 8.55
CA LEU A 130 4.50 0.68 9.17
C LEU A 130 3.77 -0.60 8.76
N TYR A 131 3.29 -1.34 9.75
CA TYR A 131 2.57 -2.59 9.59
C TYR A 131 1.15 -2.46 10.14
N ALA A 132 0.20 -3.15 9.51
CA ALA A 132 -1.09 -3.42 10.12
C ALA A 132 -0.97 -4.61 11.09
N GLY A 133 -1.45 -4.46 12.32
CA GLY A 133 -1.35 -5.48 13.38
C GLY A 133 0.05 -5.60 13.99
N ASP A 134 0.33 -6.74 14.64
CA ASP A 134 1.65 -7.09 15.18
C ASP A 134 2.37 -8.05 14.23
N PRO A 135 3.43 -7.60 13.53
CA PRO A 135 4.14 -8.43 12.57
C PRO A 135 5.19 -9.35 13.23
N PHE A 136 5.48 -9.21 14.52
CA PHE A 136 6.64 -9.83 15.17
C PHE A 136 6.35 -11.20 15.79
N SER A 137 5.60 -12.06 15.08
CA SER A 137 5.32 -13.44 15.50
C SER A 137 6.58 -14.34 15.47
N GLY A 138 7.58 -14.03 16.29
CA GLY A 138 8.82 -14.78 16.46
C GLY A 138 10.00 -14.37 15.55
N GLN A 139 9.88 -13.31 14.75
CA GLN A 139 10.98 -12.82 13.89
C GLN A 139 11.37 -11.37 14.19
N PRO A 140 12.67 -11.06 14.34
CA PRO A 140 13.14 -9.70 14.64
C PRO A 140 13.10 -8.75 13.42
N ASP A 141 13.06 -9.27 12.19
CA ASP A 141 12.86 -8.48 10.95
C ASP A 141 11.80 -9.21 10.11
N PRO A 142 10.49 -8.94 10.34
CA PRO A 142 9.42 -9.63 9.64
C PRO A 142 9.44 -9.29 8.14
N ALA A 143 9.14 -10.29 7.30
CA ALA A 143 9.17 -10.13 5.85
C ALA A 143 8.25 -8.99 5.36
N PRO A 144 8.64 -8.28 4.29
CA PRO A 144 7.98 -7.08 3.77
C PRO A 144 6.66 -7.39 3.03
N GLU A 145 5.90 -8.39 3.46
CA GLU A 145 4.65 -8.78 2.77
C GLU A 145 3.44 -7.97 3.28
N ASN A 146 3.57 -7.28 4.42
CA ASN A 146 2.48 -6.54 5.09
C ASN A 146 2.81 -5.07 5.44
N PHE A 147 3.78 -4.46 4.75
CA PHE A 147 4.20 -3.08 5.04
C PHE A 147 3.56 -2.05 4.11
N PHE A 148 3.32 -0.84 4.63
CA PHE A 148 2.83 0.30 3.86
C PHE A 148 3.69 1.55 4.14
N PRO A 149 4.08 2.32 3.12
CA PRO A 149 3.96 2.07 1.68
C PRO A 149 4.88 0.92 1.24
N SER A 150 4.64 0.37 0.05
CA SER A 150 5.35 -0.80 -0.53
C SER A 150 6.84 -0.62 -0.81
N ASP A 151 7.44 0.50 -0.38
CA ASP A 151 8.88 0.68 -0.26
C ASP A 151 9.17 1.42 1.07
N PRO A 152 10.03 0.88 1.94
CA PRO A 152 10.31 1.51 3.22
C PRO A 152 11.08 2.80 2.97
N VAL A 153 10.78 3.82 3.74
CA VAL A 153 11.49 5.09 3.60
C VAL A 153 12.88 4.90 4.18
N LEU A 154 13.88 5.28 3.37
CA LEU A 154 15.28 5.07 3.67
C LEU A 154 15.96 6.40 3.93
N ALA A 155 16.64 6.51 5.07
CA ALA A 155 17.62 7.57 5.28
C ALA A 155 19.01 6.99 5.47
N SER A 156 19.99 7.64 4.86
CA SER A 156 21.41 7.38 5.07
C SER A 156 22.12 8.72 5.18
N ASN A 157 22.92 8.91 6.24
CA ASN A 157 23.82 10.04 6.33
C ASN A 157 25.21 9.54 6.74
N SER A 158 26.18 9.69 5.84
CA SER A 158 27.59 9.31 6.03
C SER A 158 28.45 10.43 6.63
N GLY A 159 27.84 11.40 7.34
CA GLY A 159 28.53 12.52 7.98
C GLY A 159 27.94 12.88 9.34
N ASP A 160 28.63 13.76 10.08
CA ASP A 160 28.37 14.08 11.51
C ASP A 160 26.99 14.71 11.83
N ALA A 161 26.16 14.97 10.82
CA ALA A 161 24.96 15.78 10.94
C ALA A 161 23.67 15.03 11.36
N GLY A 162 23.75 13.73 11.67
CA GLY A 162 22.57 12.93 12.02
C GLY A 162 21.73 12.55 10.79
N ALA A 163 20.92 11.50 10.87
CA ALA A 163 20.01 11.09 9.80
C ALA A 163 18.55 11.29 10.21
N GLY A 164 17.68 11.49 9.22
CA GLY A 164 16.25 11.69 9.43
C GLY A 164 15.43 11.00 8.36
N VAL A 165 14.40 10.26 8.76
CA VAL A 165 13.46 9.57 7.89
C VAL A 165 12.02 9.89 8.32
N SER A 166 11.13 10.04 7.36
CA SER A 166 9.71 10.27 7.61
C SER A 166 8.84 9.47 6.65
N LEU A 167 7.70 8.99 7.15
CA LEU A 167 6.72 8.21 6.42
C LEU A 167 5.35 8.82 6.69
N SER A 168 4.49 8.86 5.67
CA SER A 168 3.11 9.32 5.82
C SER A 168 2.16 8.51 4.95
N THR A 169 0.95 8.26 5.44
CA THR A 169 -0.13 7.58 4.73
C THR A 169 -1.29 8.55 4.46
N SER A 170 -2.14 8.23 3.47
CA SER A 170 -3.28 9.07 3.12
C SER A 170 -4.46 8.88 4.09
N ALA A 171 -4.97 7.66 4.22
CA ALA A 171 -6.04 7.31 5.14
C ALA A 171 -6.04 5.81 5.34
N GLU A 172 -5.71 5.39 6.54
CA GLU A 172 -5.71 4.01 6.97
C GLU A 172 -7.02 3.66 7.68
N SER A 173 -7.42 2.39 7.66
CA SER A 173 -8.66 1.95 8.31
C SER A 173 -8.49 1.89 9.84
N PRO A 174 -9.57 1.92 10.63
CA PRO A 174 -9.47 1.63 12.06
C PRO A 174 -8.84 0.27 12.30
N GLY A 175 -7.92 0.18 13.25
CA GLY A 175 -7.15 -1.03 13.50
C GLY A 175 -5.92 -0.78 14.36
N THR A 176 -5.23 -1.86 14.73
CA THR A 176 -3.92 -1.80 15.36
C THR A 176 -2.86 -1.65 14.30
N TYR A 177 -1.89 -0.77 14.54
CA TYR A 177 -0.75 -0.53 13.66
C TYR A 177 0.54 -0.59 14.47
N THR A 178 1.60 -1.01 13.81
CA THR A 178 2.93 -1.10 14.41
C THR A 178 3.91 -0.32 13.56
N VAL A 179 4.54 0.70 14.16
CA VAL A 179 5.66 1.41 13.56
C VAL A 179 6.95 0.70 13.96
N TYR A 180 7.84 0.49 13.00
CA TYR A 180 9.12 -0.21 13.24
C TYR A 180 10.30 0.62 12.75
N PHE A 181 11.21 0.92 13.68
CA PHE A 181 12.44 1.65 13.48
C PHE A 181 13.58 0.63 13.42
N PHE A 182 14.13 0.39 12.24
CA PHE A 182 15.15 -0.63 12.04
C PHE A 182 16.45 -0.03 11.52
N GLU A 183 17.55 -0.34 12.21
CA GLU A 183 18.89 -0.06 11.75
C GLU A 183 19.38 -1.26 10.95
N ARG A 184 19.83 -1.04 9.70
CA ARG A 184 20.48 -2.08 8.89
C ARG A 184 21.92 -1.70 8.63
N GLY A 185 22.84 -2.43 9.26
CA GLY A 185 24.26 -2.19 9.16
C GLY A 185 24.92 -2.03 10.53
N ALA A 186 25.67 -0.94 10.69
CA ALA A 186 26.37 -0.62 11.92
C ALA A 186 25.39 0.09 12.86
N GLY A 187 25.25 -0.46 14.07
CA GLY A 187 24.33 0.04 15.08
C GLY A 187 24.60 1.49 15.49
N MET A 188 23.61 2.06 16.16
CA MET A 188 23.65 3.39 16.76
C MET A 188 24.01 3.30 18.24
N SER A 189 24.91 4.18 18.67
CA SER A 189 25.35 4.30 20.05
C SER A 189 24.49 5.26 20.88
N LYS A 190 23.73 6.15 20.22
CA LYS A 190 22.85 7.13 20.84
C LYS A 190 21.38 6.83 20.56
N ALA A 191 20.53 7.29 21.47
CA ALA A 191 19.10 7.28 21.27
C ALA A 191 18.70 8.21 20.13
N GLY A 192 17.68 7.79 19.36
CA GLY A 192 17.00 8.60 18.37
C GLY A 192 15.72 9.21 18.92
N THR A 193 15.20 10.20 18.21
CA THR A 193 13.90 10.81 18.47
C THR A 193 12.94 10.39 17.37
N GLY A 194 11.86 9.72 17.76
CA GLY A 194 10.76 9.37 16.88
C GLY A 194 9.56 10.28 17.14
N GLY A 195 8.75 10.48 16.12
CA GLY A 195 7.46 11.16 16.23
C GLY A 195 6.38 10.33 15.56
N LEU A 196 5.20 10.28 16.15
CA LEU A 196 4.03 9.61 15.59
C LEU A 196 2.82 10.56 15.62
N GLY A 197 2.23 10.80 14.46
CA GLY A 197 1.05 11.63 14.27
C GLY A 197 -0.08 10.81 13.66
N TYR A 198 -1.26 10.81 14.28
CA TYR A 198 -2.45 10.13 13.77
C TYR A 198 -3.72 10.73 14.38
N SER A 199 -4.87 10.52 13.76
CA SER A 199 -6.16 10.86 14.39
C SER A 199 -6.81 9.63 15.01
N GLY A 200 -7.14 9.68 16.30
CA GLY A 200 -7.65 8.53 17.03
C GLY A 200 -7.69 8.74 18.55
N SER A 201 -7.63 7.64 19.31
CA SER A 201 -7.43 7.70 20.76
C SER A 201 -5.95 7.88 21.08
N CYS A 202 -5.61 8.95 21.80
CA CYS A 202 -4.24 9.21 22.25
C CYS A 202 -3.99 8.42 23.54
N SER A 203 -3.64 7.16 23.41
CA SER A 203 -3.28 6.26 24.51
C SER A 203 -1.88 5.69 24.28
#